data_AF-A0A2E4DZQ0-F1
#
_entry.id   AF-A0A2E4DZQ0-F1
#
_cell.length_a   1.000
_cell.length_b   1.000
_cell.length_c   1.000
_cell.angle_alpha   90.00
_cell.angle_beta   90.00
_cell.angle_gamma   90.00
#
_symmetry.space_group_name_H-M   'P 1'
#
loop_
_entity.id
_entity.type
_entity.pdbx_description
1 polymer ?
#
loop_
_entity_poly.entity_id
_entity_poly.type
_entity_poly.pdbx_seq_one_letter_code
_entity_poly.pdbx_strand_id
1 'polypeptide(L)'
;MQILKLNNLTERYYKLIVNKTILLIIIILFVASCRKDGHPNLFISEVEWKEYSNEKIGYSVSIPEVYTVQEWENGRGVMFRLNGNQPMMLIRFGTEEEDKHRGIWYNHEPIKQIELAGISGEYYNYYHFDGPSGIHTRSYVISYHNKN
;
A
#
# COMPACT_ATOMS: atom_id res chain seq x y z
N MET A 1 27.50 20.13 -50.60
CA MET A 1 26.51 19.11 -50.16
C MET A 1 26.91 18.35 -48.89
N GLN A 2 28.21 18.22 -48.54
CA GLN A 2 28.65 17.52 -47.32
C GLN A 2 28.35 18.26 -46.00
N ILE A 3 28.43 19.60 -45.98
CA ILE A 3 28.20 20.43 -44.78
C ILE A 3 26.74 20.31 -44.26
N LEU A 4 25.75 20.31 -45.17
CA LEU A 4 24.34 20.13 -44.81
C LEU A 4 24.04 18.75 -44.21
N LYS A 5 24.74 17.69 -44.64
CA LYS A 5 24.61 16.35 -44.07
C LYS A 5 25.23 16.25 -42.68
N LEU A 6 26.36 16.92 -42.44
CA LEU A 6 27.02 16.95 -41.14
C LEU A 6 26.14 17.66 -40.10
N ASN A 7 25.59 18.83 -40.43
CA ASN A 7 24.70 19.58 -39.53
C ASN A 7 23.45 18.78 -39.12
N ASN A 8 22.87 18.03 -40.06
CA ASN A 8 21.67 17.22 -39.83
C ASN A 8 21.98 15.96 -38.96
N LEU A 9 23.19 15.40 -39.08
CA LEU A 9 23.68 14.34 -38.20
C LEU A 9 23.93 14.85 -36.77
N THR A 10 24.57 16.02 -36.66
CA THR A 10 24.84 16.68 -35.38
C THR A 10 23.53 17.02 -34.65
N GLU A 11 22.55 17.62 -35.31
CA GLU A 11 21.23 17.90 -34.72
C GLU A 11 20.50 16.64 -34.25
N ARG A 12 20.51 15.56 -35.06
CA ARG A 12 19.91 14.28 -34.66
C ARG A 12 20.59 13.68 -33.44
N TYR A 13 21.91 13.77 -33.38
CA TYR A 13 22.70 13.27 -32.26
C TYR A 13 22.43 14.07 -30.98
N TYR A 14 22.39 15.40 -31.07
CA TYR A 14 22.00 16.26 -29.94
C TYR A 14 20.58 15.96 -29.45
N LYS A 15 19.61 15.84 -30.35
CA LYS A 15 18.22 15.50 -29.99
C LYS A 15 18.12 14.12 -29.32
N LEU A 16 18.89 13.15 -29.79
CA LEU A 16 18.96 11.81 -29.19
C LEU A 16 19.55 11.86 -27.78
N ILE A 17 20.63 12.60 -27.56
CA ILE A 17 21.24 12.77 -26.23
C ILE A 17 20.26 13.47 -25.29
N VAL A 18 19.68 14.60 -25.70
CA VAL A 18 18.72 15.36 -24.89
C VAL A 18 17.52 14.48 -24.50
N ASN A 19 16.98 13.70 -25.42
CA ASN A 19 15.88 12.77 -25.12
C ASN A 19 16.29 11.69 -24.10
N LYS A 20 17.49 11.12 -24.23
CA LYS A 20 18.02 10.13 -23.28
C LYS A 20 18.25 10.76 -21.90
N THR A 21 18.78 11.97 -21.85
CA THR A 21 18.99 12.72 -20.60
C THR A 21 17.67 13.06 -19.92
N ILE A 22 16.66 13.53 -20.67
CA ILE A 22 15.31 13.79 -20.14
C ILE A 22 14.70 12.51 -19.60
N LEU A 23 14.77 11.40 -20.34
CA LEU A 23 14.26 10.11 -19.88
C LEU A 23 14.96 9.65 -18.59
N LEU A 24 16.28 9.79 -18.52
CA LEU A 24 17.05 9.46 -17.32
C LEU A 24 16.65 10.32 -16.13
N ILE A 25 16.47 11.63 -16.31
CA ILE A 25 16.01 12.55 -15.26
C ILE A 25 14.62 12.13 -14.78
N ILE A 26 13.70 11.81 -15.70
CA ILE A 26 12.36 11.32 -15.36
C ILE A 26 12.46 10.05 -14.50
N ILE A 27 13.27 9.07 -14.90
CA ILE A 27 13.49 7.84 -14.14
C ILE A 27 14.06 8.13 -12.74
N ILE A 28 15.06 9.01 -12.64
CA ILE A 28 15.66 9.42 -11.37
C ILE A 28 14.61 10.09 -10.46
N LEU A 29 13.79 10.99 -10.99
CA LEU A 29 12.72 11.65 -10.24
C LEU A 29 11.67 10.64 -9.74
N PHE A 30 11.34 9.62 -10.54
CA PHE A 30 10.44 8.55 -10.12
C PHE A 30 11.04 7.73 -8.97
N VAL A 31 12.30 7.27 -9.07
CA VAL A 31 12.91 6.45 -8.00
C VAL A 31 13.26 7.26 -6.75
N ALA A 32 13.61 8.54 -6.89
CA ALA A 32 13.90 9.42 -5.74
C ALA A 32 12.66 9.76 -4.92
N SER A 33 11.45 9.63 -5.50
CA SER A 33 10.19 9.82 -4.78
C SER A 33 9.83 8.65 -3.85
N CYS A 34 10.48 7.49 -4.01
CA CYS A 34 10.30 6.34 -3.14
C CYS A 34 10.95 6.62 -1.79
N ARG A 35 10.13 6.79 -0.75
CA ARG A 35 10.62 6.87 0.63
C ARG A 35 10.90 5.47 1.16
N LYS A 36 12.08 5.27 1.74
CA LYS A 36 12.47 4.03 2.40
C LYS A 36 11.76 3.83 3.74
N ASP A 37 11.48 4.92 4.43
CA ASP A 37 10.89 4.91 5.76
C ASP A 37 9.38 5.14 5.68
N GLY A 38 8.63 4.34 6.45
CA GLY A 38 7.17 4.50 6.60
C GLY A 38 6.80 5.80 7.32
N HIS A 39 5.51 6.08 7.37
CA HIS A 39 5.00 7.21 8.17
C HIS A 39 5.30 7.00 9.66
N PRO A 40 5.60 8.08 10.42
CA PRO A 40 5.76 7.96 11.86
C PRO A 40 4.45 7.44 12.49
N ASN A 41 4.59 6.58 13.50
CA ASN A 41 3.44 6.12 14.26
C ASN A 41 2.86 7.28 15.09
N LEU A 42 1.54 7.25 15.28
CA LEU A 42 0.91 8.11 16.28
C LEU A 42 1.29 7.62 17.69
N PHE A 43 1.50 8.57 18.61
CA PHE A 43 1.63 8.24 20.02
C PHE A 43 0.26 7.92 20.59
N ILE A 44 0.06 6.68 21.03
CA ILE A 44 -1.24 6.18 21.53
C ILE A 44 -1.79 7.03 22.68
N SER A 45 -0.91 7.62 23.50
CA SER A 45 -1.27 8.50 24.63
C SER A 45 -1.78 9.88 24.21
N GLU A 46 -1.62 10.26 22.95
CA GLU A 46 -1.90 11.61 22.44
C GLU A 46 -3.08 11.65 21.48
N VAL A 47 -3.77 10.52 21.28
CA VAL A 47 -4.90 10.43 20.36
C VAL A 47 -6.19 10.11 21.09
N GLU A 48 -7.23 10.86 20.74
CA GLU A 48 -8.60 10.52 21.11
C GLU A 48 -9.06 9.34 20.25
N TRP A 49 -9.89 8.48 20.85
CA TRP A 49 -10.37 7.26 20.22
C TRP A 49 -11.86 7.38 19.97
N LYS A 50 -12.29 6.94 18.78
CA LYS A 50 -13.71 6.79 18.42
C LYS A 50 -13.99 5.37 18.02
N GLU A 51 -15.24 4.95 18.19
CA GLU A 51 -15.71 3.68 17.64
C GLU A 51 -16.02 3.85 16.16
N TYR A 52 -15.57 2.89 15.35
CA TYR A 52 -16.06 2.69 13.99
C TYR A 52 -16.72 1.31 13.91
N SER A 53 -17.89 1.27 13.28
CA SER A 53 -18.67 0.05 13.09
C SER A 53 -18.89 -0.19 11.60
N ASN A 54 -18.64 -1.41 11.15
CA ASN A 54 -19.01 -1.87 9.82
C ASN A 54 -20.19 -2.84 9.95
N GLU A 55 -21.41 -2.33 9.78
CA GLU A 55 -22.64 -3.11 9.94
C GLU A 55 -22.76 -4.24 8.90
N LYS A 56 -22.19 -4.04 7.71
CA LYS A 56 -22.29 -5.02 6.61
C LYS A 56 -21.56 -6.31 6.93
N ILE A 57 -20.37 -6.21 7.51
CA ILE A 57 -19.61 -7.38 7.94
C ILE A 57 -20.03 -7.78 9.35
N GLY A 58 -20.30 -6.82 10.24
CA GLY A 58 -20.75 -7.08 11.62
C GLY A 58 -19.63 -6.98 12.66
N TYR A 59 -18.73 -6.01 12.53
CA TYR A 59 -17.68 -5.74 13.53
C TYR A 59 -17.63 -4.26 13.93
N SER A 60 -17.09 -4.01 15.12
CA SER A 60 -16.66 -2.70 15.60
C SER A 60 -15.18 -2.70 15.96
N VAL A 61 -14.53 -1.56 15.81
CA VAL A 61 -13.14 -1.35 16.22
C VAL A 61 -12.93 0.09 16.72
N SER A 62 -12.19 0.25 17.80
CA SER A 62 -11.73 1.58 18.24
C SER A 62 -10.58 2.05 17.36
N ILE A 63 -10.72 3.24 16.79
CA ILE A 63 -9.71 3.88 15.94
C ILE A 63 -9.35 5.27 16.46
N PRO A 64 -8.13 5.77 16.20
CA PRO A 64 -7.80 7.17 16.43
C PRO A 64 -8.77 8.09 15.69
N GLU A 65 -9.28 9.11 16.37
CA GLU A 65 -10.27 10.04 15.82
C GLU A 65 -9.74 10.79 14.60
N VAL A 66 -8.43 11.08 14.60
CA VAL A 66 -7.68 11.72 13.51
C VAL A 66 -7.69 10.92 12.20
N TYR A 67 -8.12 9.66 12.22
CA TYR A 67 -8.27 8.88 11.01
C TYR A 67 -9.54 9.24 10.25
N THR A 68 -9.34 9.54 8.96
CA THR A 68 -10.40 9.57 7.96
C THR A 68 -10.75 8.15 7.56
N VAL A 69 -12.05 7.85 7.57
CA VAL A 69 -12.59 6.54 7.21
C VAL A 69 -12.98 6.57 5.74
N GLN A 70 -12.52 5.57 4.96
CA GLN A 70 -12.88 5.39 3.57
C GLN A 70 -13.29 3.94 3.33
N GLU A 71 -14.59 3.69 3.24
CA GLU A 71 -15.11 2.37 2.86
C GLU A 71 -14.85 2.07 1.38
N TRP A 72 -14.60 0.80 1.08
CA TRP A 72 -14.34 0.32 -0.28
C TRP A 72 -14.93 -1.09 -0.46
N GLU A 73 -14.88 -1.61 -1.69
CA GLU A 73 -15.39 -2.94 -2.04
C GLU A 73 -16.83 -3.19 -1.61
N ASN A 74 -17.69 -2.19 -1.85
CA ASN A 74 -19.09 -2.23 -1.46
C ASN A 74 -19.25 -2.49 0.05
N GLY A 75 -18.39 -1.90 0.89
CA GLY A 75 -18.44 -2.02 2.35
C GLY A 75 -17.79 -3.29 2.93
N ARG A 76 -17.21 -4.17 2.10
CA ARG A 76 -16.45 -5.35 2.59
C ARG A 76 -15.06 -4.98 3.11
N GLY A 77 -14.59 -3.78 2.86
CA GLY A 77 -13.39 -3.27 3.48
C GLY A 77 -13.49 -1.80 3.81
N VAL A 78 -12.52 -1.35 4.60
CA VAL A 78 -12.34 0.04 5.01
C VAL A 78 -10.86 0.36 5.10
N MET A 79 -10.50 1.56 4.62
CA MET A 79 -9.18 2.12 4.76
C MET A 79 -9.24 3.31 5.73
N PHE A 80 -8.33 3.29 6.69
CA PHE A 80 -8.14 4.38 7.65
C PHE A 80 -6.90 5.18 7.25
N ARG A 81 -7.10 6.48 7.04
CA ARG A 81 -6.05 7.39 6.57
C ARG A 81 -5.75 8.49 7.58
N LEU A 82 -4.47 8.75 7.83
CA LEU A 82 -4.03 9.95 8.53
C LEU A 82 -4.03 11.13 7.55
N ASN A 83 -4.58 12.27 7.96
CA ASN A 83 -4.67 13.50 7.15
C ASN A 83 -5.28 13.28 5.75
N GLY A 84 -6.20 12.32 5.61
CA GLY A 84 -6.92 12.02 4.38
C GLY A 84 -6.12 11.33 3.26
N ASN A 85 -4.79 11.21 3.37
CA ASN A 85 -3.96 10.69 2.27
C ASN A 85 -2.97 9.57 2.68
N GLN A 86 -2.57 9.46 3.95
CA GLN A 86 -1.60 8.47 4.40
C GLN A 86 -2.30 7.19 4.87
N PRO A 87 -2.20 6.05 4.17
CA PRO A 87 -2.84 4.82 4.60
C PRO A 87 -2.16 4.30 5.88
N MET A 88 -2.94 4.18 6.96
CA MET A 88 -2.44 3.71 8.25
C MET A 88 -2.90 2.30 8.58
N MET A 89 -4.13 1.95 8.19
CA MET A 89 -4.72 0.64 8.46
C MET A 89 -5.75 0.28 7.38
N LEU A 90 -5.81 -1.00 7.05
CA LEU A 90 -6.81 -1.58 6.17
C LEU A 90 -7.46 -2.77 6.89
N ILE A 91 -8.78 -2.77 6.97
CA ILE A 91 -9.55 -3.96 7.37
C ILE A 91 -10.36 -4.39 6.15
N ARG A 92 -10.27 -5.67 5.78
CA ARG A 92 -11.00 -6.23 4.64
C ARG A 92 -11.50 -7.63 5.00
N PHE A 93 -12.70 -7.93 4.52
CA PHE A 93 -13.23 -9.27 4.39
C PHE A 93 -13.06 -9.74 2.94
N GLY A 94 -12.23 -10.77 2.73
CA GLY A 94 -11.93 -11.34 1.41
C GLY A 94 -11.84 -12.86 1.47
N THR A 95 -11.80 -13.49 0.31
CA THR A 95 -11.56 -14.94 0.19
C THR A 95 -10.09 -15.24 -0.09
N GLU A 96 -9.68 -16.49 0.16
CA GLU A 96 -8.39 -17.02 -0.27
C GLU A 96 -8.08 -16.72 -1.75
N GLU A 97 -9.05 -16.93 -2.65
CA GLU A 97 -8.86 -16.72 -4.09
C GLU A 97 -8.60 -15.23 -4.41
N GLU A 98 -9.38 -14.33 -3.82
CA GLU A 98 -9.21 -12.88 -3.97
C GLU A 98 -7.85 -12.42 -3.44
N ASP A 99 -7.44 -12.94 -2.28
CA ASP A 99 -6.23 -12.52 -1.57
C ASP A 99 -4.96 -13.13 -2.20
N LYS A 100 -5.02 -14.34 -2.77
CA LYS A 100 -3.95 -14.91 -3.62
C LYS A 100 -3.68 -14.03 -4.83
N HIS A 101 -4.74 -13.66 -5.56
CA HIS A 101 -4.63 -12.85 -6.77
C HIS A 101 -4.00 -11.48 -6.49
N ARG A 102 -4.27 -10.91 -5.31
CA ARG A 102 -3.77 -9.59 -4.90
C ARG A 102 -2.34 -9.59 -4.35
N GLY A 103 -1.72 -10.76 -4.17
CA GLY A 103 -0.35 -10.81 -3.66
C GLY A 103 -0.21 -10.26 -2.24
N ILE A 104 -1.18 -10.56 -1.39
CA ILE A 104 -1.15 -10.18 0.03
C ILE A 104 -0.80 -11.40 0.89
N TRP A 105 -1.24 -11.44 2.16
CA TRP A 105 -0.85 -12.40 3.18
C TRP A 105 -0.85 -13.87 2.71
N TYR A 106 -1.76 -14.26 1.81
CA TYR A 106 -1.87 -15.65 1.36
C TYR A 106 -0.59 -16.20 0.69
N ASN A 107 0.22 -15.35 0.05
CA ASN A 107 1.47 -15.79 -0.59
C ASN A 107 2.68 -15.81 0.38
N HIS A 108 2.45 -15.70 1.68
CA HIS A 108 3.47 -15.64 2.71
C HIS A 108 3.20 -16.66 3.80
N GLU A 109 4.26 -17.14 4.44
CA GLU A 109 4.12 -18.01 5.62
C GLU A 109 3.77 -17.18 6.85
N PRO A 110 2.86 -17.64 7.72
CA PRO A 110 2.57 -16.99 8.99
C PRO A 110 3.79 -17.05 9.90
N ILE A 111 4.06 -15.96 10.62
CA ILE A 111 5.20 -15.89 11.56
C ILE A 111 4.83 -16.50 12.90
N LYS A 112 3.58 -16.31 13.33
CA LYS A 112 3.08 -16.85 14.59
C LYS A 112 1.56 -16.86 14.60
N GLN A 113 1.02 -17.73 15.44
CA GLN A 113 -0.38 -17.71 15.84
C GLN A 113 -0.65 -16.49 16.74
N ILE A 114 -1.85 -15.92 16.63
CA ILE A 114 -2.35 -14.80 17.42
C ILE A 114 -3.80 -15.06 17.83
N GLU A 115 -4.27 -14.28 18.80
CA GLU A 115 -5.69 -14.20 19.16
C GLU A 115 -6.12 -12.74 18.98
N LEU A 116 -7.18 -12.52 18.21
CA LEU A 116 -7.76 -11.19 17.97
C LEU A 116 -9.24 -11.24 18.32
N ALA A 117 -9.64 -10.47 19.32
CA ALA A 117 -11.03 -10.44 19.82
C ALA A 117 -11.60 -11.84 20.19
N GLY A 118 -10.78 -12.71 20.79
CA GLY A 118 -11.20 -14.07 21.16
C GLY A 118 -11.15 -15.08 20.01
N ILE A 119 -10.70 -14.68 18.82
CA ILE A 119 -10.65 -15.51 17.62
C ILE A 119 -9.19 -15.85 17.32
N SER A 120 -8.89 -17.14 17.23
CA SER A 120 -7.58 -17.63 16.78
C SER A 120 -7.31 -17.21 15.35
N GLY A 121 -6.06 -16.83 15.07
CA GLY A 121 -5.63 -16.43 13.75
C GLY A 121 -4.12 -16.37 13.63
N GLU A 122 -3.66 -15.70 12.58
CA GLU A 122 -2.27 -15.71 12.17
C GLU A 122 -1.73 -14.30 11.93
N TYR A 123 -0.46 -14.11 12.30
CA TYR A 123 0.26 -12.88 12.08
C TYR A 123 1.28 -13.04 10.95
N TYR A 124 1.25 -12.11 10.01
CA TYR A 124 2.11 -12.05 8.84
C TYR A 124 2.93 -10.76 8.84
N ASN A 125 4.18 -10.84 8.36
CA ASN A 125 5.06 -9.68 8.22
C ASN A 125 5.82 -9.81 6.90
N TYR A 126 5.44 -9.02 5.91
CA TYR A 126 5.90 -9.18 4.54
C TYR A 126 6.03 -7.83 3.84
N TYR A 127 6.66 -7.81 2.68
CA TYR A 127 6.62 -6.65 1.78
C TYR A 127 5.52 -6.87 0.75
N HIS A 128 4.53 -5.99 0.73
CA HIS A 128 3.53 -5.93 -0.32
C HIS A 128 4.02 -5.00 -1.42
N PHE A 129 4.12 -5.51 -2.65
CA PHE A 129 4.59 -4.73 -3.79
C PHE A 129 3.41 -4.25 -4.64
N ASP A 130 3.38 -2.95 -4.90
CA ASP A 130 2.48 -2.31 -5.87
C ASP A 130 3.34 -1.68 -6.98
N GLY A 131 3.64 -2.48 -8.00
CA GLY A 131 4.60 -2.14 -9.04
C GLY A 131 6.06 -2.12 -8.54
N PRO A 132 6.86 -1.09 -8.85
CA PRO A 132 8.28 -1.04 -8.46
C PRO A 132 8.50 -0.71 -6.98
N SER A 133 7.44 -0.43 -6.23
CA SER A 133 7.52 0.00 -4.83
C SER A 133 6.93 -1.05 -3.90
N GLY A 134 7.63 -1.31 -2.79
CA GLY A 134 7.19 -2.22 -1.74
C GLY A 134 6.84 -1.46 -0.46
N ILE A 135 5.75 -1.86 0.18
CA ILE A 135 5.34 -1.38 1.51
C ILE A 135 5.55 -2.52 2.50
N HIS A 136 6.20 -2.22 3.63
CA HIS A 136 6.31 -3.16 4.74
C HIS A 136 4.96 -3.30 5.43
N THR A 137 4.38 -4.50 5.36
CA THR A 137 3.00 -4.78 5.77
C THR A 137 2.97 -5.80 6.89
N ARG A 138 2.17 -5.49 7.92
CA ARG A 138 1.83 -6.39 9.01
C ARG A 138 0.35 -6.71 8.91
N SER A 139 0.01 -7.99 8.80
CA SER A 139 -1.38 -8.43 8.69
C SER A 139 -1.73 -9.36 9.84
N TYR A 140 -2.90 -9.14 10.41
CA TYR A 140 -3.52 -10.00 11.41
C TYR A 140 -4.75 -10.61 10.74
N VAL A 141 -4.73 -11.92 10.54
CA VAL A 141 -5.74 -12.62 9.76
C VAL A 141 -6.48 -13.56 10.70
N ILE A 142 -7.79 -13.42 10.74
CA ILE A 142 -8.68 -14.30 11.50
C ILE A 142 -9.75 -14.85 10.57
N SER A 143 -10.17 -16.09 10.81
CA SER A 143 -11.31 -16.68 10.11
C SER A 143 -12.59 -15.97 10.53
N TYR A 144 -13.49 -15.74 9.59
CA TYR A 144 -14.79 -15.13 9.86
C TYR A 144 -15.91 -16.14 9.57
N HIS A 145 -16.79 -16.40 10.55
CA HIS A 145 -17.87 -17.40 10.49
C HIS A 145 -17.42 -18.83 10.12
N ASN A 146 -16.30 -19.31 10.66
CA ASN A 146 -15.72 -20.63 10.33
C ASN A 146 -15.37 -20.84 8.85
N LYS A 147 -15.21 -19.76 8.09
CA LYS A 147 -14.65 -19.80 6.73
C LYS A 147 -13.28 -19.14 6.77
N ASN A 148 -12.29 -19.87 6.25
CA ASN A 148 -10.97 -19.34 5.92
C ASN A 148 -11.03 -18.64 4.56
#